data_AF-A0A2G2Z7P8-F1
#
_entry.id   AF-A0A2G2Z7P8-F1
#
_cell.length_a   1.000
_cell.length_b   1.000
_cell.length_c   1.000
_cell.angle_alpha   90.00
_cell.angle_beta   90.00
_cell.angle_gamma   90.00
#
_symmetry.space_group_name_H-M   'P 1'
#
loop_
_entity.id
_entity.type
_entity.pdbx_description
1 polymer ?
#
loop_
_entity_poly.entity_id
_entity_poly.type
_entity_poly.pdbx_seq_one_letter_code
_entity_poly.pdbx_strand_id
1 'polypeptide(L)'
;MSKVILMEDPASKELKKIQDNSVSCEAIARVRVEVDKLSHKVVAVEGAVKRGTRVEDREFVLLTELFMIQLLTLDSIEAEGEARTQRRKEVSKYI
;
A
#
# COMPACT_ATOMS: atom_id res chain seq x y z
N MET A 1 17.30 -44.30 -1.61
CA MET A 1 16.48 -43.18 -1.11
C MET A 1 17.04 -41.89 -1.68
N SER A 2 16.62 -41.51 -2.90
CA SER A 2 17.19 -40.37 -3.62
C SER A 2 16.37 -39.11 -3.34
N LYS A 3 16.97 -38.15 -2.64
CA LYS A 3 16.39 -36.84 -2.36
C LYS A 3 16.55 -35.96 -3.59
N VAL A 4 15.48 -35.74 -4.34
CA VAL A 4 15.44 -34.76 -5.43
C VAL A 4 15.40 -33.37 -4.79
N ILE A 5 16.46 -32.59 -4.97
CA ILE A 5 16.53 -31.20 -4.52
C ILE A 5 16.06 -30.34 -5.69
N LEU A 6 14.89 -29.72 -5.55
CA LEU A 6 14.38 -28.72 -6.49
C LEU A 6 15.22 -27.45 -6.35
N MET A 7 16.26 -27.31 -7.19
CA MET A 7 16.93 -26.03 -7.38
C MET A 7 16.03 -25.15 -8.25
N GLU A 8 15.33 -24.19 -7.64
CA GLU A 8 14.67 -23.14 -8.43
C GLU A 8 15.75 -22.33 -9.18
N ASP A 9 15.60 -22.29 -10.50
CA ASP A 9 16.47 -21.58 -11.44
C ASP A 9 16.54 -20.09 -11.07
N PRO A 10 17.74 -19.47 -10.98
CA PRO A 10 17.89 -18.04 -10.72
C PRO A 10 17.05 -17.16 -11.66
N ALA A 11 16.85 -17.55 -12.92
CA ALA A 11 16.01 -16.81 -13.86
C ALA A 11 14.53 -16.75 -13.45
N SER A 12 14.02 -17.81 -12.81
CA SER A 12 12.63 -17.85 -12.30
C SER A 12 12.43 -16.95 -11.08
N LYS A 13 13.50 -16.68 -10.30
CA LYS A 13 13.44 -15.75 -9.15
C LYS A 13 13.47 -14.29 -9.61
N GLU A 14 14.24 -13.97 -10.65
CA GLU A 14 14.27 -12.63 -11.22
C GLU A 14 12.93 -12.25 -11.87
N LEU A 15 12.29 -13.18 -12.59
CA LEU A 15 10.96 -12.93 -13.17
C LEU A 15 9.88 -12.69 -12.11
N LYS A 16 9.87 -13.47 -11.02
CA LYS A 16 8.97 -13.26 -9.87
C LYS A 16 9.19 -11.88 -9.22
N LYS A 17 10.45 -11.48 -9.00
CA LYS A 17 10.78 -10.15 -8.45
C LYS A 17 10.32 -9.00 -9.34
N ILE A 18 10.51 -9.11 -10.66
CA ILE A 18 10.05 -8.09 -11.61
C ILE A 18 8.52 -7.97 -11.59
N GLN A 19 7.82 -9.09 -11.53
CA GLN A 19 6.35 -9.12 -11.44
C GLN A 19 5.84 -8.56 -10.11
N ASP A 20 6.43 -8.95 -8.98
CA ASP A 20 6.08 -8.42 -7.65
C ASP A 20 6.33 -6.91 -7.58
N ASN A 21 7.44 -6.43 -8.17
CA ASN A 21 7.73 -5.01 -8.30
C ASN A 21 6.70 -4.28 -9.17
N SER A 22 6.25 -4.88 -10.29
CA SER A 22 5.26 -4.23 -11.16
C SER A 22 3.88 -4.13 -10.48
N VAL A 23 3.48 -5.16 -9.74
CA VAL A 23 2.21 -5.18 -8.98
C VAL A 23 2.25 -4.16 -7.83
N SER A 24 3.37 -4.07 -7.11
CA SER A 24 3.57 -3.05 -6.07
C SER A 24 3.55 -1.63 -6.65
N CYS A 25 4.20 -1.39 -7.79
CA CYS A 25 4.15 -0.11 -8.50
C CYS A 25 2.74 0.29 -8.89
N GLU A 26 1.92 -0.64 -9.38
CA GLU A 26 0.53 -0.37 -9.73
C GLU A 26 -0.32 -0.03 -8.49
N ALA A 27 -0.14 -0.77 -7.39
CA ALA A 27 -0.83 -0.50 -6.14
C ALA A 27 -0.45 0.88 -5.55
N ILE A 28 0.84 1.23 -5.58
CA ILE A 28 1.34 2.54 -5.16
C ILE A 28 0.76 3.66 -6.05
N ALA A 29 0.68 3.43 -7.37
CA ALA A 29 0.09 4.40 -8.30
C ALA A 29 -1.39 4.65 -7.98
N ARG A 30 -2.15 3.62 -7.58
CA ARG A 30 -3.54 3.77 -7.15
C ARG A 30 -3.66 4.58 -5.87
N VAL A 31 -2.83 4.29 -4.86
CA VAL A 31 -2.77 5.08 -3.61
C VAL A 31 -2.45 6.55 -3.93
N ARG A 32 -1.52 6.81 -4.86
CA ARG A 32 -1.17 8.17 -5.27
C ARG A 32 -2.36 8.93 -5.87
N VAL A 33 -3.15 8.29 -6.73
CA VAL A 33 -4.37 8.89 -7.29
C VAL A 33 -5.37 9.27 -6.20
N GLU A 34 -5.57 8.41 -5.19
CA GLU A 34 -6.46 8.73 -4.07
C GLU A 34 -5.91 9.87 -3.20
N VAL A 35 -4.61 9.88 -2.91
CA VAL A 35 -3.94 10.98 -2.19
C VAL A 35 -4.08 12.30 -2.93
N ASP A 36 -3.92 12.32 -4.26
CA ASP A 36 -4.10 13.53 -5.07
C ASP A 36 -5.54 14.05 -4.99
N LYS A 37 -6.55 13.17 -5.01
CA LYS A 37 -7.96 13.56 -4.80
C LYS A 37 -8.19 14.17 -3.42
N LEU A 38 -7.64 13.56 -2.36
CA LEU A 38 -7.77 14.07 -1.00
C LEU A 38 -7.06 15.43 -0.85
N SER A 39 -5.89 15.59 -1.49
CA SER A 39 -5.16 16.86 -1.52
C SER A 39 -5.99 18.00 -2.15
N HIS A 40 -6.66 17.74 -3.28
CA HIS A 40 -7.57 18.74 -3.87
C HIS A 40 -8.71 19.14 -2.93
N LYS A 41 -9.25 18.20 -2.14
CA LYS A 41 -10.28 18.51 -1.14
C LYS A 41 -9.73 19.39 -0.02
N VAL A 42 -8.52 19.12 0.47
CA VAL A 42 -7.84 19.97 1.46
C VAL A 42 -7.67 21.38 0.92
N VAL A 43 -7.19 21.54 -0.31
CA VAL A 43 -7.05 22.87 -0.95
C VAL A 43 -8.39 23.60 -1.03
N ALA A 44 -9.49 22.90 -1.34
CA ALA A 44 -10.81 23.49 -1.37
C ALA A 44 -11.28 23.96 0.02
N VAL A 45 -11.08 23.12 1.05
CA VAL A 45 -11.38 23.44 2.46
C VAL A 45 -10.56 24.64 2.94
N GLU A 46 -9.24 24.63 2.70
CA GLU A 46 -8.36 25.76 3.01
C GLU A 46 -8.82 27.05 2.34
N GLY A 47 -9.21 26.97 1.06
CA GLY A 47 -9.74 28.11 0.33
C GLY A 47 -11.03 28.65 0.94
N ALA A 48 -11.93 27.78 1.39
CA ALA A 48 -13.17 28.16 2.07
C ALA A 48 -12.87 28.87 3.40
N VAL A 49 -11.99 28.30 4.23
CA VAL A 49 -11.57 28.89 5.51
C VAL A 49 -10.91 30.25 5.30
N LYS A 50 -10.00 30.38 4.31
CA LYS A 50 -9.35 31.67 3.97
C LYS A 50 -10.35 32.75 3.54
N ARG A 51 -11.49 32.37 2.96
CA ARG A 51 -12.59 33.29 2.60
C ARG A 51 -13.53 33.60 3.77
N GLY A 52 -13.28 33.04 4.97
CA GLY A 52 -14.12 33.23 6.14
C GLY A 52 -15.34 32.30 6.20
N THR A 53 -15.45 31.31 5.30
CA THR A 53 -16.48 30.29 5.40
C THR A 53 -16.20 29.40 6.60
N ARG A 54 -17.18 29.25 7.49
CA ARG A 54 -17.11 28.30 8.60
C ARG A 54 -17.26 26.87 8.06
N VAL A 55 -16.21 26.07 8.25
CA VAL A 55 -16.19 24.64 7.94
C VAL A 55 -16.37 23.86 9.25
N GLU A 56 -17.11 22.76 9.22
CA GLU A 56 -17.32 21.93 10.41
C GLU A 56 -16.06 21.13 10.77
N ASP A 57 -15.75 21.01 12.06
CA ASP A 57 -14.60 20.24 12.57
C ASP A 57 -14.60 18.79 12.06
N ARG A 58 -15.79 18.22 11.84
CA ARG A 58 -15.98 16.88 11.29
C ARG A 58 -15.35 16.71 9.91
N GLU A 59 -15.33 17.75 9.08
CA GLU A 59 -14.74 17.67 7.74
C GLU A 59 -13.22 17.45 7.83
N PHE A 60 -12.56 18.09 8.79
CA PHE A 60 -11.14 17.88 9.05
C PHE A 60 -10.86 16.48 9.57
N VAL A 61 -11.66 16.00 10.52
CA VAL A 61 -11.56 14.62 11.05
C VAL A 61 -11.70 13.61 9.93
N LEU A 62 -12.73 13.76 9.08
CA LEU A 62 -12.96 12.85 7.97
C LEU A 62 -11.80 12.84 6.96
N LEU A 63 -11.27 14.02 6.60
CA LEU A 63 -10.11 14.11 5.71
C LEU A 63 -8.89 13.41 6.32
N THR A 64 -8.62 13.61 7.62
CA THR A 64 -7.53 12.92 8.32
C THR A 64 -7.73 11.40 8.31
N GLU A 65 -8.93 10.91 8.62
CA GLU A 65 -9.24 9.47 8.58
C GLU A 65 -9.01 8.87 7.18
N LEU A 66 -9.44 9.58 6.13
CA LEU A 66 -9.23 9.14 4.75
C LEU A 66 -7.75 9.08 4.36
N PHE A 67 -6.94 10.07 4.79
CA PHE A 67 -5.49 10.01 4.61
C PHE A 67 -4.86 8.84 5.37
N MET A 68 -5.30 8.58 6.61
CA MET A 68 -4.80 7.46 7.41
C MET A 68 -5.09 6.11 6.75
N ILE A 69 -6.24 5.96 6.08
CA ILE A 69 -6.55 4.75 5.30
C ILE A 69 -5.55 4.56 4.15
N GLN A 70 -5.21 5.63 3.42
CA GLN A 70 -4.23 5.56 2.33
C GLN A 70 -2.83 5.21 2.84
N LEU A 71 -2.43 5.75 4.00
CA LEU A 71 -1.16 5.41 4.66
C LEU A 71 -1.11 3.92 5.05
N LEU A 72 -2.13 3.41 5.73
CA LEU A 72 -2.21 1.99 6.09
C LEU A 72 -2.22 1.08 4.86
N THR A 73 -2.85 1.52 3.78
CA THR A 73 -2.84 0.81 2.49
C THR A 73 -1.43 0.75 1.91
N LEU A 74 -0.68 1.86 1.97
CA LEU A 74 0.70 1.92 1.51
C LEU A 74 1.61 1.01 2.35
N ASP A 75 1.49 1.05 3.67
CA ASP A 75 2.23 0.17 4.59
C ASP A 75 1.94 -1.31 4.33
N SER A 76 0.71 -1.62 3.92
CA SER A 76 0.31 -2.99 3.60
C SER A 76 0.93 -3.50 2.29
N ILE A 77 1.21 -2.62 1.32
CA ILE A 77 1.87 -2.97 0.05
C ILE A 77 3.32 -3.40 0.32
N GLU A 78 4.03 -2.70 1.21
CA GLU A 78 5.40 -3.06 1.62
C GLU A 78 5.45 -4.42 2.33
N ALA A 79 4.43 -4.73 3.14
CA ALA A 79 4.30 -6.00 3.83
C ALA A 79 3.93 -7.19 2.92
N GLU A 80 3.44 -6.96 1.70
CA GLU A 80 2.90 -8.00 0.82
C GLU A 80 3.96 -8.82 0.06
N GLY A 81 5.20 -8.33 -0.01
CA GLY A 81 6.34 -9.01 -0.65
C GLY A 81 6.95 -10.15 0.17
N GLU A 82 8.28 -10.10 0.38
CA GLU A 82 9.06 -11.16 1.04
C GLU A 82 8.58 -11.44 2.48
N ALA A 83 8.04 -10.43 3.16
CA ALA A 83 7.46 -10.53 4.51
C ALA A 83 6.19 -11.39 4.58
N ARG A 84 5.25 -11.28 3.62
CA ARG A 84 4.07 -12.17 3.55
C ARG A 84 4.46 -13.60 3.23
N THR A 85 5.44 -13.79 2.35
CA THR A 85 5.98 -15.11 2.01
C THR A 85 6.69 -15.76 3.20
N GLN A 86 7.49 -14.98 3.95
CA GLN A 86 8.13 -15.41 5.19
C GLN A 86 7.09 -15.76 6.26
N ARG A 87 6.05 -14.94 6.44
CA ARG A 87 4.95 -15.21 7.38
C ARG A 87 4.21 -16.50 7.03
N ARG A 88 3.91 -16.76 5.75
CA ARG A 88 3.29 -18.03 5.33
C ARG A 88 4.19 -19.23 5.61
N LYS A 89 5.51 -19.11 5.36
CA LYS A 89 6.49 -20.17 5.67
C LYS A 89 6.60 -20.45 7.17
N GLU A 90 6.68 -19.40 7.99
CA GLU A 90 6.65 -19.49 9.46
C GLU A 90 5.36 -20.17 9.92
N VAL A 91 4.20 -19.70 9.46
CA VAL A 91 2.90 -20.26 9.85
C VAL A 91 2.79 -21.73 9.45
N SER A 92 3.14 -22.13 8.22
CA SER A 92 3.18 -23.55 7.80
C SER A 92 4.21 -24.42 8.54
N LYS A 93 5.15 -23.84 9.30
CA LYS A 93 6.05 -24.59 10.17
C LYS A 93 5.39 -24.95 11.51
N TYR A 94 4.36 -24.20 11.91
CA TYR A 94 3.65 -24.38 13.18
C TYR A 94 2.29 -25.10 13.06
N ILE A 95 1.86 -25.45 11.85
CA ILE A 95 0.68 -26.31 11.57
C ILE A 95 1.15 -27.62 10.96
#